data_AF-K0PUP1-F1
#
_entry.id   AF-K0PUP1-F1
#
_cell.length_a   1.000
_cell.length_b   1.000
_cell.length_c   1.000
_cell.angle_alpha   90.00
_cell.angle_beta   90.00
_cell.angle_gamma   90.00
#
_symmetry.space_group_name_H-M   'P 1'
#
loop_
_entity.id
_entity.type
_entity.pdbx_description
1 polymer ?
#
loop_
_entity_poly.entity_id
_entity_poly.type
_entity_poly.pdbx_seq_one_letter_code
_entity_poly.pdbx_strand_id
1 'polypeptide(L)' 'MLMINTTNEARDILLSAWPTTEGKAFMAALQICADVDAGIREPEEAREAFIMAAREAEVPIETSMQ' A
#
# COMPACT_ATOMS: atom_id res chain seq x y z
N MET A 1 3.75 13.27 9.71
CA MET A 1 4.54 12.06 9.42
C MET A 1 3.65 10.88 9.76
N LEU A 2 3.12 10.18 8.76
CA LEU A 2 2.25 9.01 8.96
C LEU A 2 3.14 7.77 8.93
N MET A 3 3.15 6.99 10.02
CA MET A 3 3.79 5.68 10.05
C MET A 3 2.73 4.63 9.76
N ILE A 4 3.04 3.70 8.87
CA ILE A 4 2.16 2.60 8.50
C ILE A 4 2.78 1.33 9.07
N ASN A 5 2.17 0.78 10.13
CA ASN A 5 2.66 -0.44 10.77
C ASN A 5 1.88 -1.69 10.35
N THR A 6 0.70 -1.50 9.74
CA THR A 6 -0.19 -2.59 9.37
C THR A 6 -0.77 -2.41 7.97
N THR A 7 -1.13 -3.53 7.35
CA THR A 7 -1.82 -3.59 6.05
C THR A 7 -3.15 -2.83 6.06
N ASN A 8 -3.79 -2.75 7.23
CA ASN A 8 -5.05 -2.02 7.41
C ASN A 8 -4.85 -0.50 7.37
N GLU A 9 -3.83 0.02 8.08
CA GLU A 9 -3.44 1.43 7.99
C GLU A 9 -3.01 1.82 6.57
N ALA A 10 -2.31 0.91 5.90
CA ALA A 10 -1.92 1.10 4.50
C ALA A 10 -3.15 1.32 3.62
N ARG A 11 -4.16 0.46 3.77
CA ARG A 11 -5.45 0.59 3.08
C ARG A 11 -6.18 1.88 3.39
N ASP A 12 -6.24 2.27 4.65
CA ASP A 12 -6.96 3.48 5.06
C ASP A 12 -6.33 4.73 4.42
N ILE A 13 -5.00 4.78 4.34
CA ILE A 13 -4.27 5.86 3.64
C ILE A 13 -4.49 5.81 2.12
N LEU A 14 -4.51 4.62 1.50
CA LEU A 14 -4.88 4.46 0.10
C LEU A 14 -6.29 4.98 -0.20
N LEU A 15 -7.22 4.86 0.75
CA LEU A 15 -8.61 5.30 0.57
C LEU A 15 -8.81 6.79 0.92
N SER A 16 -8.09 7.30 1.91
CA SER A 16 -8.33 8.65 2.46
C SER A 16 -7.34 9.71 1.98
N ALA A 17 -6.10 9.35 1.66
CA ALA A 17 -5.01 10.31 1.41
C ALA A 17 -4.38 10.17 0.01
N TRP A 18 -4.85 9.22 -0.80
CA TRP A 18 -4.25 8.94 -2.09
C TRP A 18 -4.75 9.89 -3.18
N PRO A 19 -3.86 10.56 -3.92
CA PRO A 19 -4.25 11.60 -4.87
C PRO A 19 -4.83 11.04 -6.19
N THR A 20 -4.44 9.83 -6.58
CA THR A 20 -4.82 9.22 -7.87
C THR A 20 -5.18 7.75 -7.69
N THR A 21 -6.45 7.41 -7.91
CA THR A 21 -6.96 6.02 -7.83
C THR A 21 -6.94 5.27 -9.17
N GLU A 22 -6.40 5.89 -10.23
CA GLU A 22 -6.39 5.32 -11.59
C GLU A 22 -5.20 4.40 -11.87
N GLY A 23 -4.25 4.30 -10.93
CA GLY A 23 -3.04 3.53 -11.12
C GLY A 23 -3.27 2.01 -11.08
N LYS A 24 -2.68 1.26 -12.00
CA LYS A 24 -2.76 -0.21 -11.97
C LYS A 24 -2.12 -0.77 -10.70
N ALA A 25 -1.04 -0.15 -10.23
CA ALA A 25 -0.41 -0.52 -8.97
C ALA A 25 -1.30 -0.20 -7.75
N PHE A 26 -2.13 0.85 -7.79
CA PHE A 26 -3.08 1.15 -6.71
C PHE A 26 -4.12 0.03 -6.53
N MET A 27 -4.74 -0.40 -7.64
CA MET A 27 -5.69 -1.50 -7.61
C MET A 27 -5.02 -2.81 -7.18
N ALA A 28 -3.79 -3.07 -7.65
CA ALA A 28 -3.01 -4.24 -7.24
C ALA A 28 -2.68 -4.22 -5.73
N ALA A 29 -2.29 -3.07 -5.18
CA ALA A 29 -2.00 -2.92 -3.76
C ALA A 29 -3.24 -3.20 -2.89
N LEU A 30 -4.42 -2.68 -3.29
CA LEU A 30 -5.68 -2.97 -2.58
C LEU A 30 -6.05 -4.45 -2.61
N GLN A 31 -5.84 -5.12 -3.76
CA GLN A 31 -6.11 -6.54 -3.92
C GLN A 31 -5.13 -7.37 -3.07
N ILE A 32 -3.84 -7.09 -3.14
CA ILE A 32 -2.82 -7.81 -2.37
C ILE A 32 -3.04 -7.61 -0.87
N CYS A 33 -3.40 -6.40 -0.43
CA CYS A 33 -3.82 -6.17 0.95
C CYS A 33 -5.02 -7.04 1.36
N ALA A 34 -5.93 -7.36 0.43
CA ALA A 34 -7.07 -8.27 0.69
C ALA A 34 -6.60 -9.71 0.83
N ASP A 35 -5.72 -10.12 -0.08
CA ASP A 35 -5.17 -11.47 -0.13
C ASP A 35 -4.35 -11.76 1.13
N VAL A 36 -3.58 -10.79 1.63
CA VAL A 36 -2.85 -10.91 2.90
C VAL A 36 -3.78 -11.05 4.09
N ASP A 37 -4.85 -10.24 4.15
CA ASP A 37 -5.86 -10.32 5.22
C ASP A 37 -6.60 -11.68 5.20
N ALA A 38 -6.80 -12.24 4.00
CA ALA A 38 -7.35 -13.57 3.80
C ALA A 38 -6.33 -14.72 4.02
N GLY A 39 -5.05 -14.41 4.31
CA GLY A 39 -3.99 -15.40 4.49
C GLY A 39 -3.54 -16.11 3.20
N ILE A 40 -3.85 -15.54 2.03
CA ILE A 40 -3.49 -16.05 0.70
C ILE A 40 -2.08 -15.61 0.31
N ARG A 41 -1.65 -14.40 0.72
CA ARG A 41 -0.35 -13.80 0.41
C ARG A 41 0.40 -13.36 1.65
N GLU A 42 1.70 -13.11 1.50
CA GLU A 42 2.55 -12.64 2.59
C GLU A 42 2.48 -11.11 2.75
N PRO A 43 2.60 -10.58 3.98
CA PRO A 43 2.61 -9.13 4.25
C PRO A 43 3.71 -8.37 3.48
N GLU A 44 4.80 -9.05 3.14
CA GLU A 44 5.90 -8.50 2.35
C GLU A 44 5.47 -8.15 0.92
N GLU A 45 4.63 -8.99 0.28
CA GLU A 45 4.06 -8.69 -1.05
C GLU A 45 3.15 -7.47 -1.00
N ALA A 46 2.37 -7.29 0.08
CA ALA A 46 1.54 -6.10 0.25
C ALA A 46 2.42 -4.84 0.37
N ARG A 47 3.57 -4.95 1.05
CA ARG A 47 4.52 -3.84 1.18
C ARG A 47 5.12 -3.45 -0.17
N GLU A 48 5.56 -4.42 -0.97
CA GLU A 48 6.09 -4.16 -2.31
C GLU A 48 5.04 -3.54 -3.24
N ALA A 49 3.81 -4.07 -3.23
CA ALA A 49 2.71 -3.53 -4.01
C ALA A 49 2.38 -2.08 -3.63
N PHE A 50 2.44 -1.77 -2.33
CA PHE A 50 2.24 -0.42 -1.82
C PHE A 50 3.32 0.56 -2.30
N ILE A 51 4.58 0.13 -2.30
CA ILE A 51 5.70 0.93 -2.80
C ILE A 51 5.54 1.21 -4.29
N MET A 52 5.09 0.23 -5.07
CA MET A 52 4.82 0.41 -6.50
C MET A 52 3.65 1.37 -6.74
N ALA A 53 2.57 1.25 -5.96
CA ALA A 53 1.44 2.17 -6.02
C ALA A 53 1.87 3.61 -5.71
N ALA A 54 2.70 3.79 -4.69
CA ALA A 54 3.16 5.11 -4.29
C ALA A 54 4.13 5.70 -5.32
N ARG A 55 4.99 4.88 -5.94
CA ARG A 55 5.82 5.31 -7.08
C ARG A 55 4.98 5.75 -8.27
N GLU A 56 3.92 5.01 -8.61
CA GLU A 56 3.04 5.34 -9.74
C GLU A 56 2.23 6.62 -9.50
N ALA A 57 1.85 6.87 -8.26
CA ALA A 57 1.13 8.09 -7.86
C ALA A 57 2.06 9.26 -7.45
N GLU A 58 3.39 9.12 -7.65
CA GLU A 58 4.42 10.07 -7.21
C GLU A 58 4.30 10.48 -5.73
N VAL A 59 3.79 9.57 -4.89
CA VAL A 59 3.63 9.76 -3.45
C VAL A 59 5.00 9.56 -2.78
N PRO A 60 5.51 10.56 -2.03
CA PRO A 60 6.76 10.40 -1.29
C PRO A 60 6.55 9.42 -0.14
N ILE A 61 7.28 8.30 -0.19
CA ILE A 61 7.30 7.24 0.83
C ILE A 61 8.66 7.25 1.51
N GLU A 62 8.67 7.39 2.82
CA GLU A 62 9.86 7.27 3.63
C GLU A 62 9.82 5.94 4.38
N THR A 63 10.55 4.94 3.88
CA THR A 63 10.74 3.68 4.60
C THR A 63 11.88 3.86 5.58
N SER A 64 11.60 4.37 6.78
CA SER A 64 12.55 4.27 7.89
C SER A 64 12.64 2.80 8.31
N MET A 65 13.52 2.04 7.65
CA MET A 65 14.00 0.77 8.20
C MET A 65 14.91 1.14 9.37
N GLN A 66 14.39 1.02 10.60
CA GLN A 66 15.15 1.20 11.82
C GLN A 66 15.41 -0.16 12.48
#